data_AF-A0A925PML7-F1
#
_entry.id   AF-A0A925PML7-F1
#
_cell.length_a   1.000
_cell.length_b   1.000
_cell.length_c   1.000
_cell.angle_alpha   90.00
_cell.angle_beta   90.00
_cell.angle_gamma   90.00
#
_symmetry.space_group_name_H-M   'P 1'
#
loop_
_entity.id
_entity.type
_entity.pdbx_description
1 polymer ?
#
loop_
_entity_poly.entity_id
_entity_poly.type
_entity_poly.pdbx_seq_one_letter_code
_entity_poly.pdbx_strand_id
1 'polypeptide(L)' 'MARAIDAKYLEGLLFKSSKQKKTEDGLVNIPTERQLTPADVLDWKDNGPSLTIVTADGQKHVVSKKVEKVKE' A
#
# COMPACT_ATOMS: atom_id res chain seq x y z
N MET A 1 3.23 20.73 -3.16
CA MET A 1 4.07 19.52 -3.17
C MET A 1 3.35 18.44 -2.38
N ALA A 2 2.93 17.35 -3.03
CA ALA A 2 2.38 16.20 -2.31
C ALA A 2 3.47 15.60 -1.42
N ARG A 3 3.24 15.49 -0.12
CA ARG A 3 4.18 14.84 0.80
C ARG A 3 4.21 13.35 0.43
N ALA A 4 5.30 12.90 -0.17
CA ALA A 4 5.52 11.49 -0.39
C ALA A 4 5.61 10.78 0.97
N ILE A 5 4.87 9.69 1.13
CA ILE A 5 4.95 8.81 2.30
C ILE A 5 6.32 8.13 2.34
N ASP A 6 6.85 7.97 3.55
CA ASP A 6 8.14 7.31 3.79
C ASP A 6 8.03 5.81 3.47
N ALA A 7 8.93 5.28 2.63
CA ALA A 7 8.86 3.91 2.12
C ALA A 7 8.89 2.85 3.23
N LYS A 8 9.51 3.17 4.38
CA LYS A 8 9.53 2.29 5.57
C LYS A 8 8.14 1.92 6.09
N TYR A 9 7.13 2.77 5.91
CA TYR A 9 5.75 2.48 6.32
C TYR A 9 4.99 1.63 5.31
N LEU A 10 5.56 1.43 4.12
CA LEU A 10 5.00 0.59 3.06
C LEU A 10 5.63 -0.80 3.04
N GLU A 11 6.69 -1.02 3.82
CA GLU A 11 7.37 -2.31 3.90
C GLU A 11 6.41 -3.39 4.42
N GLY A 12 6.31 -4.49 3.68
CA GLY A 12 5.36 -5.57 3.98
C GLY A 12 3.90 -5.32 3.53
N LEU A 13 3.57 -4.13 3.01
CA LEU A 13 2.26 -3.88 2.42
C LEU A 13 2.22 -4.34 0.95
N LEU A 14 1.11 -4.98 0.57
CA LEU A 14 0.90 -5.48 -0.79
C LEU A 14 -0.15 -4.64 -1.51
N PHE A 15 0.20 -4.20 -2.71
CA PHE A 15 -0.69 -3.60 -3.67
C PHE A 15 -1.33 -4.69 -4.52
N LYS A 16 -2.67 -4.73 -4.50
CA LYS A 16 -3.45 -5.66 -5.32
C LYS A 16 -3.86 -4.96 -6.59
N SER A 17 -3.49 -5.53 -7.73
CA SER A 17 -3.87 -5.01 -9.03
C SER A 17 -4.19 -6.16 -9.97
N SER A 18 -4.72 -5.86 -11.13
CA SER A 18 -5.02 -6.88 -12.12
C SER A 18 -4.31 -6.53 -13.42
N LYS A 19 -3.58 -7.51 -13.99
CA LYS A 19 -2.92 -7.37 -15.28
C LYS A 19 -3.74 -8.10 -16.33
N GLN A 20 -3.99 -7.42 -17.45
CA GLN A 20 -4.56 -8.07 -18.61
C GLN A 20 -3.46 -8.87 -19.33
N LYS A 21 -3.70 -10.17 -19.50
CA LYS A 21 -2.86 -11.05 -20.32
C LYS A 21 -3.69 -11.49 -21.52
N LYS A 22 -3.11 -11.33 -22.70
CA LYS A 22 -3.70 -11.85 -23.94
C LYS A 22 -3.41 -13.36 -24.03
N THR A 23 -4.46 -14.16 -24.09
CA THR A 23 -4.44 -15.59 -24.36
C THR A 23 -5.08 -15.85 -25.73
N GLU A 24 -5.05 -17.09 -26.22
CA GLU A 24 -5.71 -17.48 -27.48
C GLU A 24 -7.23 -17.23 -27.45
N ASP A 25 -7.86 -17.35 -26.27
CA ASP A 25 -9.29 -17.11 -26.03
C ASP A 25 -9.67 -15.62 -25.78
N GLY A 26 -8.69 -14.71 -25.66
CA GLY A 26 -8.95 -13.29 -25.48
C GLY A 26 -8.14 -12.60 -24.37
N LEU A 27 -8.67 -11.52 -23.82
CA LEU A 27 -8.04 -10.78 -22.72
C LEU A 27 -8.53 -11.34 -21.38
N VAL A 28 -7.63 -12.01 -20.66
CA VAL A 28 -7.91 -12.51 -19.31
C VAL A 28 -7.32 -11.55 -18.29
N ASN A 29 -8.11 -11.21 -17.27
CA ASN A 29 -7.64 -10.38 -16.17
C ASN A 29 -7.05 -11.25 -15.06
N ILE A 30 -5.74 -11.13 -14.83
CA ILE A 30 -5.02 -11.94 -13.84
C ILE A 30 -4.79 -11.08 -12.60
N PRO A 31 -5.27 -11.50 -11.41
CA PRO A 31 -4.94 -10.80 -10.17
C PRO A 31 -3.44 -10.92 -9.91
N THR A 32 -2.83 -9.81 -9.54
CA THR A 32 -1.40 -9.69 -9.26
C THR A 32 -1.21 -8.94 -7.96
N GLU A 33 -0.26 -9.41 -7.17
CA GLU A 33 0.12 -8.79 -5.92
C GLU A 33 1.57 -8.36 -6.06
N ARG A 34 1.87 -7.12 -5.68
CA ARG A 34 3.24 -6.60 -5.63
C ARG A 34 3.44 -5.76 -4.38
N GLN A 35 4.69 -5.45 -4.05
CA GLN A 35 4.97 -4.53 -2.95
C GLN A 35 4.39 -3.14 -3.23
N LEU A 36 3.75 -2.57 -2.22
CA LEU A 36 3.18 -1.23 -2.27
C LEU A 36 4.30 -0.20 -2.40
N THR A 37 4.19 0.72 -3.36
CA THR A 37 5.17 1.79 -3.55
C THR A 37 4.56 3.15 -3.20
N PRO A 38 5.36 4.18 -2.90
CA PRO A 38 4.84 5.52 -2.61
C PRO A 38 3.99 6.11 -3.74
N ALA A 39 4.22 5.68 -4.99
CA ALA A 39 3.44 6.09 -6.16
C ALA A 39 2.02 5.49 -6.17
N ASP A 40 1.82 4.37 -5.47
CA ASP A 40 0.51 3.71 -5.35
C ASP A 40 -0.34 4.28 -4.20
N VAL A 41 0.22 5.18 -3.38
CA VAL A 41 -0.46 5.81 -2.26
C VAL A 41 -1.17 7.07 -2.74
N LEU A 42 -2.50 7.05 -2.69
CA LEU A 42 -3.33 8.19 -3.05
C LEU A 42 -3.39 9.24 -1.95
N ASP A 43 -3.55 8.77 -0.71
CA ASP A 43 -3.63 9.64 0.46
C ASP A 43 -3.05 8.92 1.68
N TRP A 44 -2.52 9.69 2.62
CA TRP A 44 -2.13 9.14 3.91
C TRP A 44 -2.31 10.18 5.01
N LYS A 45 -2.74 9.70 6.17
CA LYS A 45 -2.98 10.53 7.35
C LYS A 45 -2.20 9.99 8.54
N ASP A 46 -1.40 10.86 9.12
CA ASP A 46 -0.79 10.60 10.41
C ASP A 46 -1.78 10.86 11.55
N ASN A 47 -2.00 9.87 12.40
CA ASN A 47 -2.85 10.01 13.59
C ASN A 47 -2.01 10.04 14.89
N GLY A 48 -0.68 10.04 14.80
CA GLY A 48 0.23 10.00 15.96
C GLY A 48 0.83 8.61 16.15
N PRO A 49 0.17 7.68 16.87
CA PRO A 49 0.70 6.33 17.08
C PRO A 49 0.50 5.41 15.86
N SER A 50 -0.30 5.83 14.88
CA SER A 50 -0.59 5.06 13.68
C SER A 50 -0.70 5.96 12.44
N LEU A 51 -0.36 5.37 11.31
CA LEU A 51 -0.46 5.96 9.99
C LEU A 51 -1.60 5.26 9.23
N THR A 52 -2.53 6.03 8.70
CA THR A 52 -3.55 5.54 7.77
C THR A 52 -3.08 5.79 6.35
N ILE A 53 -3.08 4.77 5.51
CA ILE A 53 -2.62 4.83 4.12
C ILE A 53 -3.77 4.38 3.23
N VAL A 54 -4.10 5.18 2.22
CA VAL A 54 -5.12 4.89 1.22
C VAL A 54 -4.40 4.64 -0.11
N THR A 55 -4.61 3.47 -0.68
CA THR A 55 -3.92 3.02 -1.89
C THR A 55 -4.80 3.15 -3.12
N ALA A 56 -4.18 3.18 -4.29
CA ALA A 56 -4.87 3.33 -5.58
C ALA A 56 -5.78 2.14 -5.94
N ASP A 57 -5.57 0.99 -5.31
CA ASP A 57 -6.46 -0.18 -5.44
C ASP A 57 -7.71 -0.08 -4.56
N GLY A 58 -7.86 0.99 -3.78
CA GLY A 58 -9.00 1.24 -2.91
C GLY A 58 -8.88 0.61 -1.52
N GLN A 59 -7.77 -0.06 -1.21
CA GLN A 59 -7.51 -0.55 0.13
C GLN A 59 -7.05 0.57 1.08
N LYS A 60 -7.34 0.36 2.35
CA LYS A 60 -6.92 1.22 3.45
C LYS A 60 -6.07 0.41 4.41
N HIS A 61 -4.81 0.78 4.56
CA HIS A 61 -3.89 0.16 5.51
C HIS A 61 -3.73 1.06 6.73
N VAL A 62 -3.81 0.47 7.92
CA VAL A 62 -3.48 1.16 9.17
C VAL A 62 -2.19 0.56 9.70
N VAL A 63 -1.12 1.34 9.62
CA VAL A 63 0.23 0.94 10.04
C VAL A 63 0.50 1.56 11.39
N SER A 64 0.66 0.76 12.42
CA SER A 64 1.11 1.25 13.72
C SER A 64 2.55 1.72 13.61
N LYS A 65 2.80 2.98 13.94
CA LYS A 65 4.16 3.46 14.21
C LYS A 65 4.52 2.87 15.57
N LYS A 66 4.98 1.62 15.61
CA LYS A 66 5.54 1.04 16.84
C LYS A 66 6.61 2.01 17.33
N VAL A 67 6.26 2.84 18.29
CA VAL A 67 7.22 3.34 19.26
C VAL A 67 7.44 2.12 20.13
N GLU A 68 8.55 1.42 19.96
CA GLU A 68 8.96 0.42 20.94
C GLU A 68 9.14 1.14 22.28
N LYS A 69 8.06 1.22 23.05
CA LYS A 69 8.12 1.38 24.49
C LYS A 69 7.62 0.07 25.07
N VAL A 70 8.54 -0.89 25.20
CA VAL A 70 8.47 -1.85 26.28
C VAL A 70 9.81 -1.77 27.01
N LYS A 71 9.86 -0.85 27.97
CA LYS A 71 10.80 -0.91 29.07
C LYS A 71 9.94 -0.88 30.32
N GLU A 72 9.80 -2.01 30.99
CA GLU A 72 9.70 -2.08 32.44
C GLU A 72 10.37 -3.37 32.90
#